data_AF-B8E1N4-F1
#
_entry.id   AF-B8E1N4-F1
#
_cell.length_a   1.000
_cell.length_b   1.000
_cell.length_c   1.000
_cell.angle_alpha   90.00
_cell.angle_beta   90.00
_cell.angle_gamma   90.00
#
_symmetry.space_group_name_H-M   'P 1'
#
loop_
_entity.id
_entity.type
_entity.pdbx_description
1 polymer ?
#
loop_
_entity_poly.entity_id
_entity_poly.type
_entity_poly.pdbx_seq_one_letter_code
_entity_poly.pdbx_strand_id
1 'polypeptide(L)'
;MKKIILLIFALIFLTSISYSQELIFDISLGIKSEWKLERFLPLFIDIYNPGNRITLNIEAIYNQGLRYAGYCETVYQENIEIPPLSNKKIEFLIPPIDFRYPLRLRIWHNNKLIREEKIDISLERIVLPLILILGKNIPSLPFSEKARILRIYDEKFLPLNYKAYDNFDLILIERAFWDKLPTNLKNSITMYKILTGRVYFTDEVKKIPLELLKIPPVNITIPHNTILYTPDISLLQGQKFLYPDRFIITAALIIYFISLFLWKNFLFKKRFSFITFLTIISIFSILGFQVKNSFEKDALAVGEKSLIYLDPNTFVGENYFNVSLFSPFKRDISFNYSPNIFLLYNAYYQPQKGKVSLFINRKENKGKIILEKNRVYFLEGLSFHFLPINIDFKELPDRFILIIENNSNFELRDLVLKLGNAENYIGSITKGERKDITVWKSGLKEPSLLNEILKNYRLKTSLISKKRILLWGRIKEPLNQFNFDDIKTEVYRDNILIIPLGE
;
A
#
# COMPACT_ATOMS: atom_id res chain seq x y z
N MET A 1 10.78 29.90 62.48
CA MET A 1 10.34 28.65 61.83
C MET A 1 9.24 28.85 60.78
N LYS A 2 8.06 29.41 61.10
CA LYS A 2 6.96 29.59 60.11
C LYS A 2 7.37 30.30 58.80
N LYS A 3 8.17 31.37 58.87
CA LYS A 3 8.67 32.10 57.68
C LYS A 3 9.64 31.28 56.81
N ILE A 4 10.44 30.40 57.42
CA ILE A 4 11.39 29.53 56.71
C ILE A 4 10.63 28.39 56.01
N ILE A 5 9.62 27.82 56.67
CA ILE A 5 8.74 26.80 56.08
C ILE A 5 7.97 27.40 54.90
N LEU A 6 7.46 28.64 55.03
CA LEU A 6 6.80 29.35 53.95
C LEU A 6 7.73 29.61 52.76
N LEU A 7 8.99 29.97 53.03
CA LEU A 7 10.01 30.19 52.00
C LEU A 7 10.35 28.89 51.25
N ILE A 8 10.48 27.77 51.97
CA ILE A 8 10.69 26.44 51.38
C ILE A 8 9.47 26.04 50.53
N PHE A 9 8.26 26.27 51.03
CA PHE A 9 7.02 26.00 50.27
C PHE A 9 6.93 26.85 49.01
N ALA A 10 7.30 28.14 49.09
CA ALA A 10 7.36 29.04 47.95
C ALA A 10 8.45 28.64 46.95
N LEU A 11 9.63 28.18 47.39
CA LEU A 11 10.70 27.68 46.53
C LEU A 11 10.32 26.36 45.84
N ILE A 12 9.63 25.45 46.53
CA ILE A 12 9.05 24.25 45.94
C ILE A 12 7.98 24.63 44.91
N PHE A 13 7.15 25.64 45.20
CA PHE A 13 6.17 26.17 44.24
C PHE A 13 6.83 26.86 43.04
N LEU A 14 7.90 27.63 43.24
CA LEU A 14 8.64 28.30 42.18
C LEU A 14 9.40 27.31 41.28
N THR A 15 9.88 26.21 41.83
CA THR A 15 10.48 25.10 41.07
C THR A 15 9.45 24.17 40.44
N SER A 16 8.18 24.19 40.91
CA SER A 16 7.07 23.45 40.30
C SER A 16 6.27 24.25 39.28
N ILE A 17 6.56 25.55 39.09
CA ILE A 17 6.13 26.30 37.91
C ILE A 17 6.92 25.75 36.72
N SER A 18 6.44 24.61 36.20
CA SER A 18 6.83 24.11 34.90
C SER A 18 6.39 25.14 33.87
N TYR A 19 7.33 25.94 33.36
CA TYR A 19 7.08 26.76 32.19
C TYR A 19 6.61 25.84 31.07
N SER A 20 5.42 26.11 30.52
CA SER A 20 4.99 25.54 29.25
C SER A 20 5.86 26.12 28.15
N GLN A 21 7.07 25.57 27.99
CA GLN A 21 7.92 25.93 26.86
C GLN A 21 7.27 25.37 25.59
N GLU A 22 7.07 26.24 24.60
CA GLU A 22 6.39 25.88 23.35
C GLU A 22 7.15 24.78 22.62
N LEU A 23 6.41 23.82 22.05
CA LEU A 23 6.98 22.78 21.21
C LEU A 23 7.61 23.40 19.95
N ILE A 24 8.80 22.94 19.59
CA ILE A 24 9.46 23.35 18.35
C ILE A 24 9.27 22.25 17.32
N PHE A 25 8.75 22.62 16.14
CA PHE A 25 8.59 21.68 15.03
C PHE A 25 9.38 22.16 13.81
N ASP A 26 10.14 21.24 13.23
CA ASP A 26 10.77 21.36 11.92
C ASP A 26 10.13 20.34 10.98
N ILE A 27 9.63 20.80 9.84
CA ILE A 27 8.83 20.00 8.91
C ILE A 27 9.45 20.15 7.53
N SER A 28 9.78 19.02 6.90
CA SER A 28 10.40 19.01 5.58
C SER A 28 9.83 17.91 4.69
N LEU A 29 9.49 18.27 3.45
CA LEU A 29 9.09 17.33 2.40
C LEU A 29 10.30 17.04 1.50
N GLY A 30 10.68 15.78 1.39
CA GLY A 30 11.90 15.34 0.71
C GLY A 30 13.13 15.36 1.62
N ILE A 31 14.24 14.81 1.14
CA ILE A 31 15.50 14.82 1.91
C ILE A 31 16.12 16.21 1.78
N LYS A 32 16.29 16.92 2.90
CA LYS A 32 16.72 18.34 2.93
C LYS A 32 15.91 19.21 1.96
N SER A 33 14.61 18.99 1.93
CA SER A 33 13.66 19.69 1.06
C SER A 33 13.88 19.47 -0.44
N GLU A 34 14.75 18.56 -0.88
CA GLU A 34 14.88 18.21 -2.30
C GLU A 34 13.97 17.05 -2.67
N TRP A 35 13.22 17.24 -3.75
CA TRP A 35 12.30 16.24 -4.26
C TRP A 35 12.00 16.37 -5.76
N LYS A 36 11.35 15.33 -6.30
CA LYS A 36 10.93 15.16 -7.68
C LYS A 36 9.45 14.76 -7.73
N LEU A 37 8.71 15.37 -8.64
CA LEU A 37 7.29 15.07 -8.84
C LEU A 37 7.11 13.62 -9.33
N GLU A 38 5.92 13.07 -9.14
CA GLU A 38 5.53 11.70 -9.55
C GLU A 38 6.34 10.58 -8.85
N ARG A 39 7.04 10.90 -7.75
CA ARG A 39 7.79 9.96 -6.93
C ARG A 39 7.20 9.85 -5.52
N PHE A 40 7.53 8.76 -4.84
CA PHE A 40 7.27 8.67 -3.40
C PHE A 40 8.19 9.62 -2.63
N LEU A 41 7.62 10.37 -1.69
CA LEU A 41 8.33 11.42 -0.94
C LEU A 41 8.29 11.14 0.57
N PRO A 42 9.42 11.26 1.29
CA PRO A 42 9.38 11.30 2.74
C PRO A 42 8.89 12.68 3.20
N LEU A 43 7.98 12.71 4.18
CA LEU A 43 7.67 13.87 5.00
C LEU A 43 8.27 13.64 6.38
N PHE A 44 9.24 14.49 6.74
CA PHE A 44 9.87 14.47 8.06
C PHE A 44 9.24 15.52 8.97
N ILE A 45 9.04 15.13 10.22
CA ILE A 45 8.55 16.00 11.29
C ILE A 45 9.46 15.77 12.48
N ASP A 46 10.31 16.74 12.79
CA ASP A 46 11.19 16.75 13.94
C ASP A 46 10.55 17.62 15.03
N ILE A 47 10.35 17.04 16.22
CA ILE A 47 9.61 17.67 17.31
C ILE A 47 10.48 17.69 18.56
N TYR A 48 10.89 18.88 18.96
CA TYR A 48 11.58 19.07 20.22
C TYR A 48 10.58 19.48 21.31
N ASN A 49 10.54 18.69 22.38
CA ASN A 49 9.75 18.98 23.56
C ASN A 49 10.65 19.51 24.69
N PRO A 50 10.68 20.84 24.89
CA PRO A 50 11.43 21.42 26.00
C PRO A 50 10.72 21.29 27.36
N GLY A 51 9.42 20.99 27.37
CA GLY A 51 8.59 20.94 28.57
C GLY A 51 8.35 19.53 29.11
N ASN A 52 7.22 19.35 29.81
CA ASN A 52 6.80 18.06 30.35
C ASN A 52 6.40 17.08 29.24
N ARG A 53 6.36 15.79 29.59
CA ARG A 53 5.88 14.72 28.72
C ARG A 53 4.54 15.07 28.07
N ILE A 54 4.45 14.90 26.76
CA ILE A 54 3.26 15.24 25.99
C ILE A 54 2.90 14.14 24.99
N THR A 55 1.60 13.95 24.76
CA THR A 55 1.09 13.06 23.72
C THR A 55 0.49 13.90 22.59
N LEU A 56 0.95 13.66 21.36
CA LEU A 56 0.49 14.34 20.16
C LEU A 56 -0.16 13.34 19.21
N ASN A 57 -1.24 13.75 18.55
CA ASN A 57 -1.80 13.07 17.39
C ASN A 57 -1.45 13.88 16.14
N ILE A 58 -0.68 13.28 15.23
CA ILE A 58 -0.16 13.94 14.04
C ILE A 58 -0.87 13.38 12.82
N GLU A 59 -1.44 14.27 12.02
CA GLU A 59 -2.17 13.94 10.80
C GLU A 59 -1.47 14.51 9.58
N ALA A 60 -1.01 13.64 8.67
CA ALA A 60 -0.56 14.01 7.34
C ALA A 60 -1.69 13.77 6.33
N ILE A 61 -2.14 14.83 5.65
CA ILE A 61 -3.35 14.85 4.83
C ILE A 61 -3.00 15.26 3.41
N TYR A 62 -3.31 14.41 2.44
CA TYR A 62 -3.18 14.75 1.02
C TYR A 62 -4.43 14.35 0.25
N ASN A 63 -4.62 15.01 -0.90
CA ASN A 63 -5.75 14.78 -1.77
C ASN A 63 -5.29 14.22 -3.13
N GLN A 64 -6.14 13.43 -3.75
CA GLN A 64 -5.98 12.93 -5.12
C GLN A 64 -7.30 13.10 -5.89
N GLY A 65 -7.22 13.37 -7.20
CA GLY A 65 -8.40 13.46 -8.08
C GLY A 65 -8.68 14.88 -8.59
N LEU A 66 -9.88 15.11 -9.14
CA LEU A 66 -10.25 16.39 -9.76
C LEU A 66 -11.37 17.04 -8.96
N ARG A 67 -11.23 18.29 -8.53
CA ARG A 67 -12.21 18.98 -7.65
C ARG A 67 -13.67 18.85 -8.12
N TYR A 68 -13.90 18.91 -9.43
CA TYR A 68 -15.24 18.87 -10.04
C TYR A 68 -15.71 17.48 -10.45
N ALA A 69 -14.77 16.54 -10.64
CA ALA A 69 -15.13 15.14 -10.85
C ALA A 69 -15.35 14.45 -9.50
N GLY A 70 -14.66 14.88 -8.44
CA GLY A 70 -14.56 14.29 -7.10
C GLY A 70 -13.11 14.12 -6.69
N TYR A 71 -12.82 14.22 -5.39
CA TYR A 71 -11.48 14.01 -4.85
C TYR A 71 -11.50 13.09 -3.62
N CYS A 72 -10.46 12.28 -3.50
CA CYS A 72 -10.18 11.46 -2.33
C CYS A 72 -9.21 12.22 -1.43
N GLU A 73 -9.47 12.22 -0.14
CA GLU A 73 -8.56 12.64 0.90
C GLU A 73 -8.03 11.39 1.61
N THR A 74 -6.72 11.28 1.77
CA THR A 74 -6.11 10.27 2.64
C THR A 74 -5.48 10.98 3.82
N VAL A 75 -5.76 10.48 5.02
CA VAL A 75 -5.29 11.00 6.31
C VAL A 75 -4.47 9.93 7.00
N TYR A 76 -3.15 10.09 7.03
CA TYR A 76 -2.28 9.28 7.88
C TYR A 76 -2.24 9.87 9.28
N GLN A 77 -2.50 9.05 10.29
CA GLN A 77 -2.49 9.44 11.69
C GLN A 77 -1.44 8.64 12.46
N GLU A 78 -0.73 9.32 13.35
CA GLU A 78 0.21 8.71 14.27
C GLU A 78 0.13 9.37 15.65
N ASN A 79 -0.18 8.55 16.66
CA ASN A 79 -0.15 8.95 18.07
C ASN A 79 1.24 8.71 18.65
N ILE A 80 1.89 9.79 19.07
CA ILE A 80 3.23 9.75 19.63
C ILE A 80 3.28 10.36 21.02
N GLU A 81 4.14 9.80 21.85
CA GLU A 81 4.49 10.34 23.16
C GLU A 81 5.91 10.88 23.09
N ILE A 82 6.10 12.11 23.55
CA ILE A 82 7.41 12.78 23.56
C ILE A 82 7.80 13.05 25.01
N PRO A 83 8.86 12.40 25.53
CA PRO A 83 9.39 12.68 26.85
C PRO A 83 9.86 14.13 27.03
N PRO A 84 10.06 14.59 28.27
CA PRO A 84 10.66 15.90 28.54
C PRO A 84 12.06 16.03 27.95
N LEU A 85 12.41 17.24 27.51
CA LEU A 85 13.74 17.61 27.00
C LEU A 85 14.26 16.67 25.90
N SER A 86 13.37 16.21 25.02
CA SER A 86 13.71 15.21 24.00
C SER A 86 13.25 15.63 22.61
N ASN A 87 13.97 15.13 21.59
CA ASN A 87 13.59 15.28 20.20
C ASN A 87 13.00 13.97 19.69
N LYS A 88 11.89 14.06 18.93
CA LYS A 88 11.27 12.92 18.25
C LYS A 88 11.14 13.24 16.77
N LYS A 89 11.75 12.38 15.95
CA LYS A 89 11.60 12.38 14.49
C LYS A 89 10.52 11.40 14.07
N ILE A 90 9.64 11.84 13.17
CA ILE A 90 8.61 11.03 12.52
C ILE A 90 8.79 11.12 11.01
N GLU A 91 8.51 10.02 10.33
CA GLU A 91 8.59 9.91 8.88
C GLU A 91 7.28 9.34 8.33
N PHE A 92 6.58 10.13 7.51
CA PHE A 92 5.49 9.66 6.67
C PHE A 92 5.99 9.43 5.24
N LEU A 93 5.65 8.29 4.64
CA LEU A 93 5.81 8.10 3.20
C LEU A 93 4.57 8.65 2.51
N ILE A 94 4.76 9.56 1.58
CA ILE A 94 3.70 10.18 0.79
C ILE A 94 3.74 9.58 -0.61
N PRO A 95 2.61 9.09 -1.17
CA PRO A 95 2.58 8.60 -2.55
C PRO A 95 2.87 9.73 -3.54
N PRO A 96 3.04 9.43 -4.82
CA PRO A 96 2.92 10.43 -5.89
C PRO A 96 1.61 11.22 -5.74
N ILE A 97 1.71 12.44 -5.19
CA ILE A 97 0.57 13.30 -4.90
C ILE A 97 0.21 14.17 -6.10
N ASP A 98 -1.07 14.48 -6.18
CA ASP A 98 -1.58 15.47 -7.12
C ASP A 98 -1.13 16.86 -6.64
N PHE A 99 -0.18 17.46 -7.36
CA PHE A 99 0.44 18.74 -7.02
C PHE A 99 -0.54 19.92 -6.98
N ARG A 100 -1.77 19.76 -7.49
CA ARG A 100 -2.81 20.79 -7.44
C ARG A 100 -3.36 21.00 -6.04
N TYR A 101 -3.14 20.07 -5.13
CA TYR A 101 -3.57 20.17 -3.74
C TYR A 101 -2.37 20.24 -2.81
N PRO A 102 -2.36 21.16 -1.84
CA PRO A 102 -1.29 21.21 -0.86
C PRO A 102 -1.35 19.99 0.06
N LEU A 103 -0.18 19.51 0.45
CA LEU A 103 -0.06 18.58 1.58
C LEU A 103 -0.33 19.38 2.86
N ARG A 104 -1.24 18.87 3.70
CA ARG A 104 -1.62 19.50 4.97
C ARG A 104 -1.13 18.66 6.13
N LEU A 105 -0.47 19.29 7.08
CA LEU A 105 -0.10 18.68 8.35
C LEU A 105 -0.94 19.29 9.46
N ARG A 106 -1.50 18.46 10.34
CA ARG A 106 -2.19 18.89 11.56
C ARG A 106 -1.62 18.18 12.76
N ILE A 107 -1.36 18.93 13.82
CA ILE A 107 -0.83 18.41 15.08
C ILE A 107 -1.79 18.76 16.19
N TRP A 108 -2.33 17.73 16.84
CA TRP A 108 -3.32 17.84 17.90
C TRP A 108 -2.74 17.40 19.23
N HIS A 109 -3.18 18.05 20.30
CA HIS A 109 -2.94 17.63 21.67
C HIS A 109 -4.22 17.80 22.47
N ASN A 110 -4.68 16.75 23.16
CA ASN A 110 -5.92 16.76 23.93
C ASN A 110 -7.10 17.38 23.15
N ASN A 111 -7.27 16.96 21.88
CA ASN A 111 -8.27 17.47 20.93
C ASN A 111 -8.16 18.96 20.55
N LYS A 112 -7.11 19.66 20.98
CA LYS A 112 -6.80 21.03 20.54
C LYS A 112 -5.76 20.99 19.42
N LEU A 113 -6.03 21.69 18.33
CA LEU A 113 -5.07 21.90 17.25
C LEU A 113 -3.98 22.85 17.74
N ILE A 114 -2.72 22.38 17.76
CA ILE A 114 -1.57 23.21 18.12
C ILE A 114 -0.89 23.79 16.88
N ARG A 115 -0.80 23.01 15.79
CA ARG A 115 -0.15 23.44 14.55
C ARG A 115 -0.91 22.92 13.34
N GLU A 116 -1.10 23.79 12.35
CA GLU A 116 -1.52 23.40 11.00
C GLU A 116 -0.53 24.03 10.01
N GLU A 117 0.01 23.20 9.13
CA GLU A 117 0.96 23.64 8.10
C GLU A 117 0.50 23.18 6.73
N LYS A 118 0.58 24.08 5.75
CA LYS A 118 0.29 23.79 4.35
C LYS A 118 1.60 23.85 3.60
N ILE A 119 1.98 22.72 3.01
CA ILE A 119 3.20 22.60 2.22
C ILE A 119 2.76 22.66 0.76
N ASP A 120 3.01 23.81 0.13
CA ASP A 120 2.78 23.99 -1.29
C ASP A 120 3.87 23.27 -2.11
N ILE A 121 3.45 22.68 -3.22
CA ILE A 121 4.30 21.84 -4.07
C ILE A 121 4.76 22.70 -5.24
N SER A 122 6.03 23.12 -5.25
CA SER A 122 6.57 23.98 -6.31
C SER A 122 6.94 23.21 -7.58
N LEU A 123 6.57 23.76 -8.75
CA LEU A 123 6.77 23.12 -10.06
C LEU A 123 8.23 23.16 -10.57
N GLU A 124 9.09 24.02 -10.01
CA GLU A 124 10.46 24.25 -10.50
C GLU A 124 11.39 23.02 -10.36
N ARG A 125 10.98 22.03 -9.56
CA ARG A 125 11.76 20.84 -9.19
C ARG A 125 11.46 19.58 -10.02
N ILE A 126 10.81 19.72 -11.17
CA ILE A 126 10.23 18.58 -11.89
C ILE A 126 11.18 17.95 -12.91
N VAL A 127 11.94 18.76 -13.65
CA VAL A 127 12.55 18.30 -14.92
C VAL A 127 13.95 17.72 -14.76
N LEU A 128 14.78 18.32 -13.88
CA LEU A 128 16.18 17.93 -13.77
C LEU A 128 16.36 16.63 -12.96
N PRO A 129 17.25 15.71 -13.42
CA PRO A 129 17.64 14.53 -12.66
C PRO A 129 18.07 14.90 -11.24
N LEU A 130 17.65 14.11 -10.25
CA LEU A 130 18.00 14.31 -8.84
C LEU A 130 18.89 13.18 -8.36
N ILE A 131 20.09 13.52 -7.90
CA ILE A 131 21.14 12.57 -7.52
C ILE A 131 21.48 12.77 -6.05
N LEU A 132 21.48 11.67 -5.29
CA LEU A 132 21.90 11.65 -3.90
C LEU A 132 23.34 11.15 -3.79
N ILE A 133 24.19 11.93 -3.14
CA ILE A 133 25.55 11.52 -2.78
C ILE A 133 25.64 11.42 -1.25
N LEU A 134 25.98 10.22 -0.78
CA LEU A 134 26.20 9.90 0.63
C LEU A 134 27.70 9.80 0.89
N GLY A 135 28.27 10.83 1.51
CA GLY A 135 29.72 10.91 1.73
C GLY A 135 30.33 12.22 1.24
N LYS A 136 31.62 12.42 1.54
CA LYS A 136 32.37 13.66 1.26
C LYS A 136 33.01 13.66 -0.12
N ASN A 137 33.43 12.49 -0.60
CA ASN A 137 34.17 12.36 -1.85
C ASN A 137 33.24 12.15 -3.05
N ILE A 138 33.47 12.91 -4.12
CA ILE A 138 32.66 12.88 -5.33
C ILE A 138 33.49 12.26 -6.45
N PRO A 139 33.06 11.14 -7.04
CA PRO A 139 33.67 10.70 -8.29
C PRO A 139 33.32 11.73 -9.38
N SER A 140 34.26 12.03 -10.27
CA SER A 140 33.98 12.82 -11.48
C SER A 140 32.95 12.06 -12.32
N LEU A 141 31.70 12.53 -12.34
CA LEU A 141 30.61 11.88 -13.04
C LEU A 141 30.42 12.56 -14.40
N PRO A 142 30.47 11.82 -15.51
CA PRO A 142 30.26 12.36 -16.85
C PRO A 142 28.75 12.51 -17.11
N PHE A 143 28.10 13.48 -16.46
CA PHE A 143 26.70 13.79 -16.75
C PHE A 143 26.60 14.53 -18.08
N SER A 144 25.76 14.05 -18.99
CA SER A 144 25.53 14.69 -20.28
C SER A 144 24.70 15.99 -20.17
N GLU A 145 24.00 16.19 -19.05
CA GLU A 145 23.06 17.31 -18.82
C GLU A 145 23.14 17.85 -17.37
N LYS A 146 22.57 19.03 -17.12
CA LYS A 146 22.50 19.64 -15.78
C LYS A 146 21.69 18.74 -14.83
N ALA A 147 22.32 18.22 -13.76
CA ALA A 147 21.66 17.44 -12.71
C ALA A 147 21.64 18.19 -11.38
N ARG A 148 20.60 17.97 -10.57
CA ARG A 148 20.56 18.43 -9.16
C ARG A 148 21.27 17.40 -8.30
N ILE A 149 22.25 17.85 -7.54
CA ILE A 149 23.05 16.98 -6.67
C ILE A 149 22.78 17.36 -5.22
N LEU A 150 22.15 16.44 -4.50
CA LEU A 150 21.99 16.53 -3.05
C LEU A 150 23.12 15.77 -2.37
N ARG A 151 23.81 16.43 -1.44
CA ARG A 151 24.89 15.82 -0.65
C ARG A 151 24.48 15.70 0.80
N ILE A 152 24.60 14.49 1.34
CA ILE A 152 24.34 14.17 2.74
C ILE A 152 25.62 13.64 3.36
N TYR A 153 25.99 14.26 4.48
CA TYR A 153 27.19 13.93 5.27
C TYR A 153 26.84 13.45 6.68
N ASP A 154 25.56 13.40 7.01
CA ASP A 154 25.02 13.09 8.34
C ASP A 154 23.78 12.21 8.14
N GLU A 155 23.79 11.03 8.75
CA GLU A 155 22.75 10.02 8.59
C GLU A 155 21.38 10.46 9.12
N LYS A 156 21.30 11.48 10.00
CA LYS A 156 20.03 11.93 10.58
C LYS A 156 19.04 12.44 9.54
N PHE A 157 19.52 12.84 8.37
CA PHE A 157 18.68 13.31 7.26
C PHE A 157 18.09 12.17 6.41
N LEU A 158 18.57 10.94 6.59
CA LEU A 158 18.19 9.82 5.74
C LEU A 158 16.86 9.18 6.20
N PRO A 159 15.99 8.77 5.26
CA PRO A 159 14.76 8.08 5.58
C PRO A 159 15.01 6.62 5.94
N LEU A 160 14.20 6.12 6.87
CA LEU A 160 14.12 4.71 7.22
C LEU A 160 13.25 3.92 6.26
N ASN A 161 12.30 4.53 5.56
CA ASN A 161 11.52 3.83 4.54
C ASN A 161 12.34 3.72 3.24
N TYR A 162 12.59 2.49 2.75
CA TYR A 162 13.34 2.29 1.51
C TYR A 162 12.69 2.97 0.30
N LYS A 163 11.37 3.15 0.29
CA LYS A 163 10.67 3.74 -0.85
C LYS A 163 10.83 5.25 -0.91
N ALA A 164 11.20 5.90 0.20
CA ALA A 164 11.50 7.33 0.22
C ALA A 164 12.70 7.71 -0.68
N TYR A 165 13.54 6.72 -1.02
CA TYR A 165 14.65 6.88 -1.95
C TYR A 165 14.22 6.91 -3.43
N ASP A 166 12.97 6.57 -3.76
CA ASP A 166 12.41 6.64 -5.13
C ASP A 166 12.44 8.06 -5.72
N ASN A 167 12.48 9.05 -4.85
CA ASN A 167 12.68 10.46 -5.16
C ASN A 167 13.97 10.75 -5.96
N PHE A 168 14.96 9.87 -5.88
CA PHE A 168 16.26 10.02 -6.53
C PHE A 168 16.40 9.10 -7.74
N ASP A 169 16.92 9.66 -8.84
CA ASP A 169 17.19 8.90 -10.05
C ASP A 169 18.49 8.08 -9.92
N LEU A 170 19.43 8.51 -9.08
CA LEU A 170 20.69 7.82 -8.77
C LEU A 170 21.13 8.09 -7.34
N ILE A 171 21.64 7.05 -6.66
CA ILE A 171 22.25 7.16 -5.34
C ILE A 171 23.68 6.63 -5.38
N LEU A 172 24.62 7.47 -4.93
CA LEU A 172 26.03 7.15 -4.84
C LEU A 172 26.48 7.15 -3.39
N ILE A 173 27.21 6.12 -2.99
CA ILE A 173 27.58 5.91 -1.59
C ILE A 173 29.08 5.73 -1.46
N GLU A 174 29.71 6.54 -0.62
CA GLU A 174 31.08 6.34 -0.19
C GLU A 174 31.15 5.20 0.84
N ARG A 175 32.04 4.21 0.64
CA ARG A 175 32.17 3.05 1.56
C ARG A 175 32.40 3.49 3.02
N ALA A 176 33.27 4.47 3.24
CA ALA A 176 33.52 4.99 4.58
C ALA A 176 32.29 5.62 5.25
N PHE A 177 31.33 6.15 4.47
CA PHE A 177 30.04 6.61 4.98
C PHE A 177 29.11 5.42 5.25
N TRP A 178 29.04 4.48 4.30
CA TRP A 178 28.28 3.25 4.45
C TRP A 178 28.63 2.51 5.73
N ASP A 179 29.91 2.31 6.02
CA ASP A 179 30.35 1.53 7.17
C ASP A 179 29.85 2.11 8.50
N LYS A 180 29.72 3.44 8.57
CA LYS A 180 29.21 4.19 9.73
C LYS A 180 27.69 4.17 9.85
N LEU A 181 26.96 3.82 8.78
CA LEU A 181 25.50 3.83 8.82
C LEU A 181 24.94 2.79 9.80
N PRO A 182 23.93 3.17 10.59
CA PRO A 182 23.11 2.24 11.35
C PRO A 182 22.48 1.13 10.49
N THR A 183 22.26 -0.04 11.08
CA THR A 183 21.75 -1.23 10.38
C THR A 183 20.40 -1.00 9.71
N ASN A 184 19.48 -0.27 10.35
CA ASN A 184 18.19 0.06 9.76
C ASN A 184 18.31 0.87 8.46
N LEU A 185 19.18 1.89 8.42
CA LEU A 185 19.45 2.67 7.21
C LEU A 185 20.15 1.83 6.13
N LYS A 186 21.12 0.99 6.51
CA LYS A 186 21.75 0.02 5.60
C LYS A 186 20.71 -0.90 4.98
N ASN A 187 19.79 -1.44 5.78
CA ASN A 187 18.72 -2.31 5.29
C ASN A 187 17.81 -1.59 4.29
N SER A 188 17.40 -0.36 4.59
CA SER A 188 16.54 0.42 3.70
C SER A 188 17.20 0.75 2.37
N ILE A 189 18.47 1.16 2.39
CA ILE A 189 19.22 1.44 1.17
C ILE A 189 19.51 0.15 0.38
N THR A 190 19.83 -0.95 1.06
CA THR A 190 20.02 -2.27 0.42
C THR A 190 18.75 -2.74 -0.25
N MET A 191 17.61 -2.58 0.41
CA MET A 191 16.29 -2.90 -0.15
C MET A 191 16.02 -2.09 -1.42
N TYR A 192 16.26 -0.78 -1.37
CA TYR A 192 16.11 0.07 -2.56
C TYR A 192 17.10 -0.31 -3.68
N LYS A 193 18.33 -0.71 -3.33
CA LYS A 193 19.33 -1.22 -4.29
C LYS A 193 18.82 -2.47 -5.01
N ILE A 194 18.32 -3.45 -4.27
CA ILE A 194 17.76 -4.71 -4.80
C ILE A 194 16.60 -4.40 -5.77
N LEU A 195 15.65 -3.58 -5.34
CA LEU A 195 14.40 -3.34 -6.06
C LEU A 195 14.48 -2.33 -7.20
N THR A 196 15.58 -1.58 -7.35
CA THR A 196 15.70 -0.58 -8.41
C THR A 196 16.98 -0.65 -9.23
N GLY A 197 18.06 -1.20 -8.66
CA GLY A 197 19.40 -1.16 -9.26
C GLY A 197 19.95 0.27 -9.43
N ARG A 198 19.47 1.26 -8.66
CA ARG A 198 19.88 2.68 -8.76
C ARG A 198 20.91 3.13 -7.72
N VAL A 199 21.42 2.19 -6.94
CA VAL A 199 22.35 2.48 -5.83
C VAL A 199 23.70 1.85 -6.12
N TYR A 200 24.74 2.67 -6.13
CA TYR A 200 26.11 2.26 -6.43
C TYR A 200 27.09 2.80 -5.39
N PHE A 201 28.14 2.04 -5.14
CA PHE A 201 29.27 2.61 -4.40
C PHE A 201 30.12 3.50 -5.32
N THR A 202 30.73 4.54 -4.77
CA THR A 202 31.48 5.54 -5.56
C THR A 202 32.67 4.93 -6.33
N ASP A 203 33.26 3.84 -5.83
CA ASP A 203 34.32 3.07 -6.47
C ASP A 203 33.81 2.18 -7.62
N GLU A 204 32.52 1.85 -7.64
CA GLU A 204 31.86 1.08 -8.71
C GLU A 204 31.54 1.95 -9.93
N VAL A 205 31.51 3.28 -9.78
CA VAL A 205 31.05 4.23 -10.80
C VAL A 205 31.79 4.10 -12.13
N LYS A 206 33.10 3.80 -12.10
CA LYS A 206 33.91 3.62 -13.32
C LYS A 206 33.45 2.43 -14.19
N LYS A 207 32.66 1.52 -13.62
CA LYS A 207 32.13 0.32 -14.29
C LYS A 207 30.69 0.49 -14.76
N ILE A 208 30.05 1.64 -14.50
CA ILE A 208 28.66 1.89 -14.89
C ILE A 208 28.61 2.30 -16.36
N PRO A 209 27.90 1.55 -17.24
CA PRO A 209 27.64 1.99 -18.61
C PRO A 209 27.03 3.39 -18.66
N LEU A 210 27.57 4.28 -19.50
CA LEU A 210 27.08 5.66 -19.69
C LEU A 210 25.59 5.74 -20.06
N GLU A 211 25.06 4.71 -20.72
CA GLU A 211 23.64 4.59 -21.07
C GLU A 211 22.71 4.46 -19.85
N LEU A 212 23.21 3.92 -18.73
CA LEU A 212 22.47 3.86 -17.45
C LEU A 212 22.47 5.20 -16.71
N LEU A 213 23.41 6.10 -17.04
CA LEU A 213 23.54 7.44 -16.45
C LEU A 213 22.77 8.50 -17.24
N LYS A 214 22.35 8.20 -18.48
CA LYS A 214 21.42 9.05 -19.26
C LYS A 214 20.02 8.89 -18.70
N ILE A 215 19.68 9.69 -17.70
CA ILE A 215 18.33 9.83 -17.18
C ILE A 215 17.61 10.86 -18.08
N PRO A 216 16.69 10.44 -18.96
CA PRO A 216 16.00 11.41 -19.81
C PRO A 216 15.18 12.38 -18.95
N PRO A 217 15.06 13.66 -19.35
CA PRO A 217 14.14 14.59 -18.71
C PRO A 217 12.73 13.98 -18.70
N VAL A 218 12.08 14.05 -17.54
CA VAL A 218 10.75 13.47 -17.36
C VAL A 218 9.72 14.42 -17.97
N ASN A 219 8.91 13.93 -18.91
CA ASN A 219 7.72 14.65 -19.32
C ASN A 219 6.74 14.67 -18.15
N ILE A 220 6.27 15.86 -17.78
CA ILE A 220 5.21 16.04 -16.79
C ILE A 220 3.97 15.33 -17.34
N THR A 221 3.63 14.19 -16.79
CA THR A 221 2.36 13.53 -17.08
C THR A 221 1.54 13.64 -15.83
N ILE A 222 0.34 14.23 -15.89
CA ILE A 222 -0.59 14.13 -14.76
C ILE A 222 -0.66 12.65 -14.44
N PRO A 223 -0.18 12.20 -13.27
CA PRO A 223 -0.05 10.79 -13.06
C PRO A 223 -1.48 10.26 -13.02
N HIS A 224 -1.83 9.45 -14.01
CA HIS A 224 -2.98 8.59 -13.89
C HIS A 224 -2.59 7.59 -12.80
N ASN A 225 -2.85 7.97 -11.55
CA ASN A 225 -2.50 7.28 -10.32
C ASN A 225 -3.25 5.95 -10.22
N THR A 226 -2.98 5.03 -11.13
CA THR A 226 -3.36 3.63 -11.01
C THR A 226 -2.20 2.80 -11.46
N ILE A 227 -1.66 2.02 -10.54
CA ILE A 227 -0.59 1.07 -10.82
C ILE A 227 -1.14 -0.12 -11.67
N LEU A 228 -2.46 -0.32 -11.65
CA LEU A 228 -3.15 -1.43 -12.33
C LEU A 228 -4.37 -0.88 -13.10
N TYR A 229 -4.23 -0.57 -14.39
CA TYR A 229 -5.25 0.11 -15.22
C TYR A 229 -6.38 -0.84 -15.72
N THR A 230 -6.84 -1.81 -14.91
CA THR A 230 -7.85 -2.77 -15.39
C THR A 230 -9.20 -2.69 -14.72
N PRO A 231 -10.31 -2.77 -15.51
CA PRO A 231 -11.61 -3.07 -14.94
C PRO A 231 -11.53 -4.36 -14.13
N ASP A 232 -12.11 -4.32 -12.94
CA ASP A 232 -11.94 -5.40 -11.99
C ASP A 232 -12.96 -6.53 -12.22
N ILE A 233 -12.51 -7.59 -12.91
CA ILE A 233 -13.30 -8.82 -13.09
C ILE A 233 -13.75 -9.39 -11.73
N SER A 234 -12.96 -9.15 -10.67
CA SER A 234 -13.29 -9.58 -9.32
C SER A 234 -14.53 -8.88 -8.76
N LEU A 235 -14.77 -7.61 -9.12
CA LEU A 235 -15.99 -6.89 -8.73
C LEU A 235 -17.22 -7.47 -9.42
N LEU A 236 -17.11 -7.82 -10.71
CA LEU A 236 -18.21 -8.47 -11.45
C LEU A 236 -18.55 -9.85 -10.88
N GLN A 237 -17.55 -10.58 -10.37
CA GLN A 237 -17.77 -11.87 -9.71
C GLN A 237 -18.29 -11.70 -8.28
N GLY A 238 -17.75 -10.75 -7.51
CA GLY A 238 -18.21 -10.40 -6.16
C GLY A 238 -19.64 -9.88 -6.13
N GLN A 239 -20.14 -9.28 -7.22
CA GLN A 239 -21.56 -8.93 -7.35
C GLN A 239 -22.51 -10.14 -7.32
N LYS A 240 -22.05 -11.35 -7.68
CA LYS A 240 -22.87 -12.57 -7.53
C LYS A 240 -23.19 -12.86 -6.05
N PHE A 241 -22.29 -12.48 -5.13
CA PHE A 241 -22.45 -12.63 -3.68
C PHE A 241 -23.45 -11.63 -3.08
N LEU A 242 -23.70 -10.51 -3.76
CA LEU A 242 -24.60 -9.45 -3.30
C LEU A 242 -26.07 -9.72 -3.59
N TYR A 243 -26.41 -10.86 -4.18
CA TYR A 243 -27.79 -11.29 -4.23
C TYR A 243 -27.96 -12.37 -3.17
N PRO A 244 -28.83 -12.15 -2.15
CA PRO A 244 -29.11 -13.18 -1.16
C PRO A 244 -29.45 -14.48 -1.89
N ASP A 245 -28.89 -15.59 -1.41
CA ASP A 245 -29.00 -16.88 -2.07
C ASP A 245 -30.49 -17.13 -2.37
N ARG A 246 -30.84 -17.08 -3.66
CA ARG A 246 -32.24 -17.06 -4.10
C ARG A 246 -32.97 -18.27 -3.53
N PHE A 247 -32.23 -19.37 -3.34
CA PHE A 247 -32.69 -20.57 -2.67
C PHE A 247 -33.17 -20.33 -1.23
N ILE A 248 -32.42 -19.60 -0.40
CA ILE A 248 -32.80 -19.32 0.99
C ILE A 248 -34.08 -18.50 1.06
N ILE A 249 -34.20 -17.46 0.23
CA ILE A 249 -35.42 -16.65 0.15
C ILE A 249 -36.59 -17.49 -0.33
N THR A 250 -36.41 -18.28 -1.39
CA THR A 250 -37.46 -19.13 -1.93
C THR A 250 -37.88 -20.19 -0.92
N ALA A 251 -36.94 -20.83 -0.22
CA ALA A 251 -37.23 -21.81 0.84
C ALA A 251 -38.01 -21.16 2.01
N ALA A 252 -37.60 -19.97 2.46
CA ALA A 252 -38.31 -19.24 3.51
C ALA A 252 -39.75 -18.88 3.10
N LEU A 253 -39.94 -18.42 1.85
CA LEU A 253 -41.27 -18.15 1.30
C LEU A 253 -42.12 -19.43 1.18
N ILE A 254 -41.53 -20.55 0.73
CA ILE A 254 -42.22 -21.84 0.66
C ILE A 254 -42.71 -22.26 2.06
N ILE A 255 -41.86 -22.20 3.08
CA ILE A 255 -42.21 -22.54 4.46
C ILE A 255 -43.32 -21.61 4.99
N TYR A 256 -43.25 -20.32 4.67
CA TYR A 256 -44.31 -19.35 5.01
C TYR A 256 -45.65 -19.73 4.38
N PHE A 257 -45.68 -20.02 3.07
CA PHE A 257 -46.90 -20.40 2.39
C PHE A 257 -47.46 -21.76 2.86
N ILE A 258 -46.59 -22.74 3.17
CA ILE A 258 -47.00 -24.01 3.76
C ILE A 258 -47.64 -23.77 5.13
N SER A 259 -47.06 -22.89 5.95
CA SER A 259 -47.57 -22.56 7.28
C SER A 259 -48.94 -21.88 7.20
N LEU A 260 -49.13 -20.96 6.25
CA LEU A 260 -50.43 -20.34 5.97
C LEU A 260 -51.46 -21.35 5.46
N PHE A 261 -51.05 -22.28 4.58
CA PHE A 261 -51.92 -23.33 4.07
C PHE A 261 -52.40 -24.28 5.18
N LEU A 262 -51.48 -24.75 6.03
CA LEU A 262 -51.80 -25.58 7.19
C LEU A 262 -52.72 -24.85 8.17
N TRP A 263 -52.44 -23.56 8.44
CA TRP A 263 -53.31 -22.74 9.28
C TRP A 263 -54.73 -22.65 8.71
N LYS A 264 -54.86 -22.35 7.42
CA LYS A 264 -56.16 -22.24 6.73
C LYS A 264 -56.96 -23.53 6.81
N ASN A 265 -56.32 -24.68 6.59
CA ASN A 265 -57.02 -25.97 6.53
C ASN A 265 -57.34 -26.57 7.89
N PHE A 266 -56.48 -26.38 8.90
CA PHE A 266 -56.60 -27.10 10.18
C PHE A 266 -56.96 -26.23 11.38
N LEU A 267 -56.66 -24.93 11.34
CA LEU A 267 -56.78 -24.03 12.49
C LEU A 267 -57.80 -22.91 12.29
N PHE A 268 -58.16 -22.57 11.03
CA PHE A 268 -59.01 -21.42 10.71
C PHE A 268 -60.32 -21.34 11.52
N LYS A 269 -61.00 -22.48 11.71
CA LYS A 269 -62.30 -22.55 12.41
C LYS A 269 -62.19 -22.67 13.95
N LYS A 270 -60.97 -22.68 14.52
CA LYS A 270 -60.78 -22.83 15.97
C LYS A 270 -60.87 -21.48 16.70
N ARG A 271 -61.28 -21.53 17.98
CA ARG A 271 -61.53 -20.36 18.86
C ARG A 271 -60.34 -19.39 19.01
N PHE A 272 -59.11 -19.85 18.74
CA PHE A 272 -57.87 -19.06 18.82
C PHE A 272 -57.13 -18.91 17.47
N SER A 273 -57.82 -19.19 16.36
CA SER A 273 -57.28 -19.11 15.00
C SER A 273 -56.57 -17.78 14.70
N PHE A 274 -57.18 -16.66 15.10
CA PHE A 274 -56.63 -15.33 14.88
C PHE A 274 -55.30 -15.10 15.61
N ILE A 275 -55.16 -15.60 16.84
CA ILE A 275 -53.92 -15.49 17.62
C ILE A 275 -52.82 -16.28 16.92
N THR A 276 -53.10 -17.52 16.51
CA THR A 276 -52.12 -18.36 15.80
C THR A 276 -51.67 -17.75 14.47
N PHE A 277 -52.58 -17.10 13.74
CA PHE A 277 -52.26 -16.36 12.52
C PHE A 277 -51.31 -15.19 12.76
N LEU A 278 -51.62 -14.36 13.75
CA LEU A 278 -50.75 -13.25 14.18
C LEU A 278 -49.37 -13.76 14.61
N THR A 279 -49.31 -14.90 15.30
CA THR A 279 -48.03 -15.47 15.74
C THR A 279 -47.18 -15.88 14.53
N ILE A 280 -47.77 -16.55 13.54
CA ILE A 280 -47.10 -16.93 12.29
C ILE A 280 -46.56 -15.68 11.58
N ILE A 281 -47.40 -14.66 11.37
CA ILE A 281 -46.98 -13.41 10.71
C ILE A 281 -45.83 -12.75 11.46
N SER A 282 -45.94 -12.62 12.78
CA SER A 282 -44.89 -12.00 13.60
C SER A 282 -43.57 -12.76 13.51
N ILE A 283 -43.58 -14.09 13.58
CA ILE A 283 -42.37 -14.91 13.47
C ILE A 283 -41.70 -14.70 12.11
N PHE A 284 -42.44 -14.79 11.01
CA PHE A 284 -41.87 -14.62 9.67
C PHE A 284 -41.43 -13.17 9.40
N SER A 285 -42.09 -12.18 9.99
CA SER A 285 -41.66 -10.77 9.90
C SER A 285 -40.35 -10.53 10.65
N ILE A 286 -40.19 -11.09 11.85
CA ILE A 286 -38.94 -11.03 12.62
C ILE A 286 -37.81 -11.74 11.87
N LEU A 287 -38.07 -12.95 11.35
CA LEU A 287 -37.08 -13.68 10.54
C LEU A 287 -36.68 -12.89 9.29
N GLY A 288 -37.64 -12.34 8.55
CA GLY A 288 -37.37 -11.52 7.37
C GLY A 288 -36.54 -10.27 7.70
N PHE A 289 -36.84 -9.60 8.81
CA PHE A 289 -36.06 -8.45 9.29
C PHE A 289 -34.63 -8.84 9.68
N GLN A 290 -34.45 -9.96 10.39
CA GLN A 290 -33.13 -10.47 10.74
C GLN A 290 -32.29 -10.85 9.51
N VAL A 291 -32.90 -11.54 8.54
CA VAL A 291 -32.25 -11.91 7.27
C VAL A 291 -31.84 -10.65 6.49
N LYS A 292 -32.74 -9.66 6.39
CA LYS A 292 -32.43 -8.37 5.76
C LYS A 292 -31.25 -7.68 6.46
N ASN A 293 -31.27 -7.55 7.77
CA ASN A 293 -30.20 -6.88 8.52
C ASN A 293 -28.86 -7.61 8.37
N SER A 294 -28.87 -8.95 8.42
CA SER A 294 -27.66 -9.75 8.17
C SER A 294 -27.14 -9.54 6.76
N PHE A 295 -28.02 -9.52 5.77
CA PHE A 295 -27.64 -9.26 4.38
C PHE A 295 -27.08 -7.84 4.20
N GLU A 296 -27.75 -6.81 4.72
CA GLU A 296 -27.25 -5.43 4.65
C GLU A 296 -25.89 -5.31 5.34
N LYS A 297 -25.68 -6.00 6.47
CA LYS A 297 -24.40 -6.05 7.18
C LYS A 297 -23.29 -6.68 6.33
N ASP A 298 -23.52 -7.84 5.72
CA ASP A 298 -22.48 -8.62 5.02
C ASP A 298 -22.36 -8.32 3.51
N ALA A 299 -23.26 -7.51 2.94
CA ALA A 299 -23.26 -7.16 1.52
C ALA A 299 -22.11 -6.21 1.13
N LEU A 300 -20.89 -6.73 1.09
CA LEU A 300 -19.67 -6.07 0.65
C LEU A 300 -18.92 -7.00 -0.29
N ALA A 301 -18.70 -6.55 -1.53
CA ALA A 301 -17.84 -7.24 -2.48
C ALA A 301 -16.42 -6.68 -2.36
N VAL A 302 -15.44 -7.58 -2.20
CA VAL A 302 -14.03 -7.24 -2.09
C VAL A 302 -13.24 -7.98 -3.16
N GLY A 303 -12.47 -7.22 -3.93
CA GLY A 303 -11.52 -7.71 -4.91
C GLY A 303 -10.10 -7.33 -4.53
N GLU A 304 -9.15 -8.27 -4.56
CA GLU A 304 -7.73 -8.01 -4.37
C GLU A 304 -6.98 -8.31 -5.66
N LYS A 305 -6.19 -7.34 -6.12
CA LYS A 305 -5.25 -7.49 -7.22
C LYS A 305 -3.86 -7.15 -6.71
N SER A 306 -2.89 -8.00 -6.98
CA SER A 306 -1.50 -7.77 -6.58
C SER A 306 -0.57 -8.00 -7.74
N LEU A 307 0.47 -7.17 -7.84
CA LEU A 307 1.58 -7.35 -8.75
C LEU A 307 2.87 -7.38 -7.95
N ILE A 308 3.48 -8.54 -7.93
CA ILE A 308 4.61 -8.86 -7.06
C ILE A 308 5.84 -9.03 -7.95
N TYR A 309 6.81 -8.15 -7.75
CA TYR A 309 8.10 -8.23 -8.41
C TYR A 309 9.11 -8.81 -7.43
N LEU A 310 9.57 -10.03 -7.68
CA LEU A 310 10.49 -10.77 -6.83
C LEU A 310 11.92 -10.71 -7.38
N ASP A 311 12.88 -10.28 -6.57
CA ASP A 311 14.29 -10.50 -6.87
C ASP A 311 14.70 -11.94 -6.52
N PRO A 312 15.14 -12.75 -7.50
CA PRO A 312 15.42 -14.17 -7.28
C PRO A 312 16.66 -14.42 -6.40
N ASN A 313 17.57 -13.45 -6.26
CA ASN A 313 18.82 -13.64 -5.51
C ASN A 313 18.64 -13.38 -4.01
N THR A 314 17.70 -12.52 -3.65
CA THR A 314 17.48 -12.08 -2.26
C THR A 314 16.15 -12.55 -1.69
N PHE A 315 15.30 -13.15 -2.53
CA PHE A 315 13.94 -13.57 -2.19
C PHE A 315 13.02 -12.42 -1.76
N VAL A 316 13.40 -11.17 -2.03
CA VAL A 316 12.56 -10.03 -1.66
C VAL A 316 11.63 -9.65 -2.80
N GLY A 317 10.33 -9.64 -2.50
CA GLY A 317 9.27 -9.19 -3.39
C GLY A 317 8.73 -7.81 -3.02
N GLU A 318 8.70 -6.87 -3.97
CA GLU A 318 7.91 -5.65 -3.88
C GLU A 318 6.50 -5.94 -4.41
N ASN A 319 5.47 -5.68 -3.60
CA ASN A 319 4.09 -5.95 -3.96
C ASN A 319 3.29 -4.65 -4.02
N TYR A 320 2.88 -4.30 -5.25
CA TYR A 320 1.89 -3.27 -5.53
C TYR A 320 0.52 -3.91 -5.61
N PHE A 321 -0.39 -3.50 -4.74
CA PHE A 321 -1.71 -4.11 -4.68
C PHE A 321 -2.82 -3.06 -4.71
N ASN A 322 -3.98 -3.50 -5.15
CA ASN A 322 -5.23 -2.75 -5.18
C ASN A 322 -6.33 -3.62 -4.57
N VAL A 323 -7.05 -3.06 -3.61
CA VAL A 323 -8.27 -3.64 -3.04
C VAL A 323 -9.46 -2.83 -3.52
N SER A 324 -10.28 -3.44 -4.36
CA SER A 324 -11.56 -2.92 -4.80
C SER A 324 -12.64 -3.24 -3.78
N LEU A 325 -13.39 -2.23 -3.37
CA LEU A 325 -14.52 -2.35 -2.44
C LEU A 325 -15.80 -1.86 -3.11
N PHE A 326 -16.85 -2.66 -3.05
CA PHE A 326 -18.18 -2.26 -3.52
C PHE A 326 -19.26 -2.68 -2.54
N SER A 327 -20.14 -1.73 -2.22
CA SER A 327 -21.31 -1.97 -1.36
C SER A 327 -22.57 -1.36 -1.98
N PRO A 328 -23.70 -2.09 -2.00
CA PRO A 328 -24.99 -1.54 -2.40
C PRO A 328 -25.62 -0.64 -1.32
N PHE A 329 -24.97 -0.50 -0.17
CA PHE A 329 -25.38 0.33 0.96
C PHE A 329 -24.30 1.34 1.33
N LYS A 330 -24.70 2.48 1.90
CA LYS A 330 -23.75 3.40 2.53
C LYS A 330 -23.30 2.79 3.85
N ARG A 331 -21.99 2.73 4.09
CA ARG A 331 -21.43 2.15 5.31
C ARG A 331 -20.06 2.70 5.65
N ASP A 332 -19.76 2.74 6.94
CA ASP A 332 -18.42 2.95 7.45
C ASP A 332 -17.74 1.58 7.58
N ILE A 333 -16.57 1.44 6.98
CA ILE A 333 -15.77 0.22 7.05
C ILE A 333 -14.52 0.52 7.85
N SER A 334 -14.31 -0.25 8.90
CA SER A 334 -13.04 -0.35 9.60
C SER A 334 -12.33 -1.64 9.17
N PHE A 335 -11.02 -1.58 9.03
CA PHE A 335 -10.23 -2.75 8.67
C PHE A 335 -8.86 -2.74 9.32
N ASN A 336 -8.35 -3.92 9.63
CA ASN A 336 -6.97 -4.15 10.01
C ASN A 336 -6.19 -4.63 8.79
N TYR A 337 -4.92 -4.26 8.69
CA TYR A 337 -4.05 -4.66 7.59
C TYR A 337 -2.70 -5.18 8.08
N SER A 338 -1.99 -5.94 7.23
CA SER A 338 -0.70 -6.55 7.58
C SER A 338 0.39 -5.49 7.88
N PRO A 339 1.28 -5.73 8.87
CA PRO A 339 2.28 -4.75 9.31
C PRO A 339 3.38 -4.45 8.27
N ASN A 340 3.50 -5.26 7.22
CA ASN A 340 4.42 -5.06 6.10
C ASN A 340 3.85 -4.16 4.98
N ILE A 341 2.58 -3.74 5.10
CA ILE A 341 2.01 -2.66 4.30
C ILE A 341 2.47 -1.35 4.91
N PHE A 342 3.32 -0.62 4.20
CA PHE A 342 3.88 0.64 4.69
C PHE A 342 3.23 1.87 4.06
N LEU A 343 2.42 1.67 3.03
CA LEU A 343 1.61 2.71 2.41
C LEU A 343 0.27 2.15 1.94
N LEU A 344 -0.81 2.83 2.29
CA LEU A 344 -2.16 2.56 1.80
C LEU A 344 -2.86 3.89 1.53
N TYR A 345 -3.41 4.07 0.34
CA TYR A 345 -4.05 5.30 -0.09
C TYR A 345 -5.26 5.01 -0.96
N ASN A 346 -6.20 5.96 -1.01
CA ASN A 346 -7.39 5.81 -1.84
C ASN A 346 -7.15 6.44 -3.22
N ALA A 347 -6.94 5.58 -4.22
CA ALA A 347 -6.75 6.00 -5.59
C ALA A 347 -8.11 6.30 -6.24
N TYR A 348 -8.23 7.49 -6.83
CA TYR A 348 -9.50 7.93 -7.40
C TYR A 348 -9.66 7.53 -8.87
N TYR A 349 -10.68 6.71 -9.19
CA TYR A 349 -10.87 6.19 -10.55
C TYR A 349 -12.21 6.53 -11.23
N GLN A 350 -13.18 7.10 -10.51
CA GLN A 350 -14.51 7.37 -11.09
C GLN A 350 -15.07 8.73 -10.66
N PRO A 351 -15.66 9.53 -11.57
CA PRO A 351 -16.37 10.76 -11.23
C PRO A 351 -17.44 10.52 -10.16
N GLN A 352 -17.31 11.20 -9.02
CA GLN A 352 -18.13 11.16 -7.83
C GLN A 352 -18.27 12.59 -7.31
N LYS A 353 -19.48 13.16 -7.34
CA LYS A 353 -19.73 14.36 -6.55
C LYS A 353 -19.54 14.03 -5.07
N GLY A 354 -18.65 14.74 -4.39
CA GLY A 354 -18.37 14.60 -2.96
C GLY A 354 -16.89 14.37 -2.63
N LYS A 355 -16.61 14.34 -1.34
CA LYS A 355 -15.30 14.04 -0.75
C LYS A 355 -15.36 12.65 -0.12
N VAL A 356 -14.39 11.80 -0.41
CA VAL A 356 -14.18 10.52 0.26
C VAL A 356 -12.93 10.63 1.11
N SER A 357 -13.00 10.23 2.38
CA SER A 357 -11.83 10.22 3.26
C SER A 357 -11.45 8.79 3.64
N LEU A 358 -10.16 8.48 3.49
CA LEU A 358 -9.51 7.29 4.03
C LEU A 358 -8.66 7.72 5.23
N PHE A 359 -8.91 7.14 6.40
CA PHE A 359 -8.13 7.37 7.61
C PHE A 359 -7.27 6.15 7.89
N ILE A 360 -5.98 6.33 8.11
CA ILE A 360 -5.01 5.26 8.35
C ILE A 360 -4.22 5.56 9.62
N ASN A 361 -4.42 4.74 10.65
CA ASN A 361 -3.55 4.71 11.82
C ASN A 361 -2.41 3.72 11.56
N ARG A 362 -1.20 4.27 11.34
CA ARG A 362 -0.02 3.47 10.95
C ARG A 362 0.51 2.60 12.07
N LYS A 363 0.45 3.08 13.32
CA LYS A 363 1.01 2.37 14.47
C LYS A 363 0.16 1.16 14.86
N GLU A 364 -1.15 1.26 14.67
CA GLU A 364 -2.10 0.18 14.95
C GLU A 364 -2.40 -0.71 13.74
N ASN A 365 -1.90 -0.37 12.55
CA ASN A 365 -2.25 -1.01 11.28
C ASN A 365 -3.78 -1.07 11.03
N LYS A 366 -4.47 0.04 11.31
CA LYS A 366 -5.92 0.17 11.16
C LYS A 366 -6.29 1.23 10.13
N GLY A 367 -7.34 0.96 9.38
CA GLY A 367 -7.92 1.89 8.42
C GLY A 367 -9.42 2.07 8.63
N LYS A 368 -9.93 3.25 8.26
CA LYS A 368 -11.36 3.53 8.18
C LYS A 368 -11.68 4.23 6.86
N ILE A 369 -12.69 3.74 6.15
CA ILE A 369 -13.21 4.34 4.92
C ILE A 369 -14.74 4.39 4.94
N ILE A 370 -15.32 5.46 4.41
CA ILE A 370 -16.77 5.60 4.25
C ILE A 370 -17.13 5.25 2.81
N LEU A 371 -17.87 4.17 2.62
CA LEU A 371 -18.42 3.79 1.32
C LEU A 371 -19.81 4.39 1.14
N GLU A 372 -20.05 5.00 -0.01
CA GLU A 372 -21.37 5.41 -0.48
C GLU A 372 -22.06 4.28 -1.23
N LYS A 373 -23.40 4.34 -1.26
CA LYS A 373 -24.25 3.35 -1.91
C LYS A 373 -23.93 3.20 -3.40
N ASN A 374 -23.80 1.95 -3.84
CA ASN A 374 -23.59 1.55 -5.24
C ASN A 374 -22.34 2.18 -5.87
N ARG A 375 -21.28 2.37 -5.08
CA ARG A 375 -20.01 2.91 -5.56
C ARG A 375 -18.87 1.94 -5.34
N VAL A 376 -17.92 2.00 -6.27
CA VAL A 376 -16.66 1.27 -6.20
C VAL A 376 -15.59 2.19 -5.63
N TYR A 377 -14.82 1.67 -4.68
CA TYR A 377 -13.70 2.32 -4.05
C TYR A 377 -12.44 1.50 -4.29
N PHE A 378 -11.30 2.16 -4.45
CA PHE A 378 -10.03 1.51 -4.72
C PHE A 378 -9.03 1.92 -3.65
N LEU A 379 -8.61 0.95 -2.85
CA LEU A 379 -7.51 1.11 -1.89
C LEU A 379 -6.25 0.58 -2.56
N GLU A 380 -5.32 1.47 -2.89
CA GLU A 380 -4.02 1.07 -3.42
C GLU A 380 -2.97 1.11 -2.33
N GLY A 381 -2.01 0.19 -2.40
CA GLY A 381 -0.95 0.14 -1.42
C GLY A 381 0.33 -0.49 -1.93
N LEU A 382 1.34 -0.33 -1.09
CA LEU A 382 2.67 -0.89 -1.30
C LEU A 382 3.09 -1.67 -0.06
N SER A 383 3.61 -2.87 -0.33
CA SER A 383 4.11 -3.79 0.69
C SER A 383 5.36 -4.47 0.18
N PHE A 384 6.11 -5.09 1.08
CA PHE A 384 7.20 -5.99 0.71
C PHE A 384 7.03 -7.34 1.40
N HIS A 385 7.54 -8.38 0.76
CA HIS A 385 7.40 -9.76 1.20
C HIS A 385 8.72 -10.50 1.01
N PHE A 386 8.99 -11.47 1.88
CA PHE A 386 10.05 -12.44 1.68
C PHE A 386 9.43 -13.72 1.12
N LEU A 387 9.83 -14.09 -0.10
CA LEU A 387 9.23 -15.16 -0.90
C LEU A 387 10.35 -16.17 -1.27
N PRO A 388 10.62 -17.18 -0.43
CA PRO A 388 11.70 -18.13 -0.65
C PRO A 388 11.36 -19.08 -1.81
N ILE A 389 11.60 -18.61 -3.03
CA ILE A 389 11.46 -19.37 -4.27
C ILE A 389 12.85 -19.46 -4.88
N ASN A 390 13.46 -20.63 -4.82
CA ASN A 390 14.76 -20.86 -5.44
C ASN A 390 14.54 -21.17 -6.91
N ILE A 391 15.33 -20.52 -7.77
CA ILE A 391 15.27 -20.76 -9.21
C ILE A 391 16.69 -20.90 -9.72
N ASP A 392 17.05 -22.13 -10.11
CA ASP A 392 18.26 -22.37 -10.87
C ASP A 392 17.92 -22.41 -12.35
N PHE A 393 18.76 -21.73 -13.13
CA PHE A 393 18.55 -21.55 -14.55
C PHE A 393 19.82 -21.90 -15.31
N LYS A 394 19.71 -22.83 -16.25
CA LYS A 394 20.79 -23.22 -17.16
C LYS A 394 20.36 -23.05 -18.60
N GLU A 395 21.07 -22.18 -19.32
CA GLU A 395 20.87 -21.97 -20.75
C GLU A 395 21.66 -22.98 -21.59
N LEU A 396 20.98 -23.60 -22.56
CA LEU A 396 21.55 -24.42 -23.62
C LEU A 396 21.26 -23.77 -24.98
N PRO A 397 21.87 -24.20 -26.09
CA PRO A 397 21.69 -23.55 -27.39
C PRO A 397 20.23 -23.44 -27.86
N ASP A 398 19.44 -24.49 -27.63
CA ASP A 398 18.07 -24.71 -28.12
C ASP A 398 16.99 -24.65 -27.03
N ARG A 399 17.38 -24.81 -25.76
CA ARG A 399 16.47 -24.94 -24.62
C ARG A 399 17.04 -24.33 -23.34
N PHE A 400 16.19 -24.20 -22.34
CA PHE A 400 16.52 -23.87 -20.96
C PHE A 400 16.20 -25.06 -20.07
N ILE A 401 17.02 -25.27 -19.04
CA ILE A 401 16.68 -26.13 -17.91
C ILE A 401 16.42 -25.21 -16.73
N LEU A 402 15.19 -25.26 -16.22
CA LEU A 402 14.71 -24.44 -15.12
C LEU A 402 14.37 -25.36 -13.95
N ILE A 403 15.03 -25.16 -12.82
CA ILE A 403 14.75 -25.86 -11.58
C ILE A 403 14.09 -24.84 -10.66
N ILE A 404 12.84 -25.07 -10.29
CA ILE A 404 12.13 -24.19 -9.35
C ILE A 404 11.82 -24.98 -8.09
N GLU A 405 12.18 -24.43 -6.94
CA GLU A 405 11.84 -24.96 -5.63
C GLU A 405 11.03 -23.90 -4.87
N ASN A 406 9.78 -24.24 -4.56
CA ASN A 406 8.86 -23.35 -3.86
C ASN A 406 8.87 -23.64 -2.36
N ASN A 407 9.79 -23.00 -1.63
CA ASN A 407 9.85 -23.08 -0.17
C ASN A 407 8.88 -22.11 0.53
N SER A 408 8.02 -21.42 -0.23
CA SER A 408 7.05 -20.47 0.31
C SER A 408 5.81 -21.19 0.87
N ASN A 409 4.98 -20.46 1.62
CA ASN A 409 3.76 -21.01 2.22
C ASN A 409 2.53 -20.99 1.30
N PHE A 410 2.70 -20.68 0.01
CA PHE A 410 1.64 -20.53 -0.98
C PHE A 410 1.92 -21.36 -2.24
N GLU A 411 0.89 -21.60 -3.03
CA GLU A 411 1.00 -22.30 -4.31
C GLU A 411 1.33 -21.31 -5.45
N LEU A 412 2.25 -21.72 -6.32
CA LEU A 412 2.49 -21.06 -7.60
C LEU A 412 1.64 -21.74 -8.68
N ARG A 413 0.85 -20.95 -9.40
CA ARG A 413 -0.04 -21.46 -10.46
C ARG A 413 0.23 -20.77 -11.78
N ASP A 414 -0.10 -21.46 -12.85
CA ASP A 414 -0.08 -20.92 -14.21
C ASP A 414 1.26 -20.26 -14.57
N LEU A 415 2.37 -20.89 -14.17
CA LEU A 415 3.70 -20.39 -14.44
C LEU A 415 3.99 -20.42 -15.95
N VAL A 416 4.60 -19.35 -16.44
CA VAL A 416 5.00 -19.18 -17.83
C VAL A 416 6.40 -18.57 -17.87
N LEU A 417 7.27 -19.12 -18.71
CA LEU A 417 8.56 -18.53 -19.04
C LEU A 417 8.44 -17.72 -20.33
N LYS A 418 8.84 -16.45 -20.28
CA LYS A 418 8.86 -15.53 -21.41
C LYS A 418 10.30 -15.22 -21.81
N LEU A 419 10.60 -15.34 -23.11
CA LEU A 419 11.85 -14.95 -23.74
C LEU A 419 11.53 -14.00 -24.91
N GLY A 420 11.71 -12.70 -24.71
CA GLY A 420 11.28 -11.70 -25.70
C GLY A 420 9.77 -11.83 -26.01
N ASN A 421 9.44 -12.29 -27.22
CA ASN A 421 8.05 -12.55 -27.65
C ASN A 421 7.61 -14.01 -27.51
N ALA A 422 8.53 -14.95 -27.24
CA ALA A 422 8.22 -16.36 -27.08
C ALA A 422 7.76 -16.66 -25.65
N GLU A 423 6.73 -17.49 -25.51
CA GLU A 423 6.16 -17.88 -24.22
C GLU A 423 6.03 -19.40 -24.12
N ASN A 424 6.30 -19.95 -22.94
CA ASN A 424 6.22 -21.37 -22.66
C ASN A 424 5.51 -21.61 -21.32
N TYR A 425 4.42 -22.38 -21.34
CA TYR A 425 3.70 -22.76 -20.13
C TYR A 425 4.47 -23.84 -19.35
N ILE A 426 4.66 -23.61 -18.05
CA ILE A 426 5.41 -24.47 -17.11
C ILE A 426 4.46 -25.26 -16.20
N GLY A 427 3.24 -24.76 -15.99
CA GLY A 427 2.26 -25.36 -15.08
C GLY A 427 2.31 -24.76 -13.68
N SER A 428 1.92 -25.54 -12.68
CA SER A 428 1.89 -25.13 -11.28
C SER A 428 2.99 -25.82 -10.48
N ILE A 429 3.36 -25.21 -9.34
CA ILE A 429 4.29 -25.73 -8.35
C ILE A 429 3.65 -25.55 -6.98
N THR A 430 3.40 -26.66 -6.32
CA THR A 430 2.80 -26.72 -4.99
C THR A 430 3.79 -26.29 -3.90
N LYS A 431 3.29 -26.11 -2.68
CA LYS A 431 4.11 -25.73 -1.53
C LYS A 431 5.11 -26.83 -1.19
N GLY A 432 6.39 -26.46 -1.08
CA GLY A 432 7.50 -27.37 -0.78
C GLY A 432 7.93 -28.25 -1.95
N GLU A 433 7.36 -28.05 -3.14
CA GLU A 433 7.70 -28.83 -4.32
C GLU A 433 8.94 -28.27 -5.00
N ARG A 434 9.80 -29.18 -5.46
CA ARG A 434 10.89 -28.91 -6.39
C ARG A 434 10.55 -29.55 -7.74
N LYS A 435 10.64 -28.76 -8.82
CA LYS A 435 10.29 -29.19 -10.17
C LYS A 435 11.38 -28.81 -11.17
N ASP A 436 11.80 -29.80 -11.95
CA ASP A 436 12.77 -29.63 -13.04
C ASP A 436 12.01 -29.54 -14.37
N ILE A 437 12.18 -28.45 -15.11
CA ILE A 437 11.43 -28.15 -16.34
C ILE A 437 12.41 -27.88 -17.48
N THR A 438 12.18 -28.54 -18.61
CA THR A 438 12.87 -28.22 -19.87
C THR A 438 11.99 -27.33 -20.73
N VAL A 439 12.50 -26.16 -21.12
CA VAL A 439 11.74 -25.16 -21.88
C VAL A 439 12.46 -24.85 -23.19
N TRP A 440 11.78 -25.01 -24.33
CA TRP A 440 12.40 -24.77 -25.64
C TRP A 440 12.40 -23.27 -26.00
N LYS A 441 13.51 -22.78 -26.54
CA LYS A 441 13.66 -21.36 -26.94
C LYS A 441 12.72 -20.96 -28.07
N SER A 442 12.27 -21.92 -28.88
CA SER A 442 11.31 -21.71 -29.97
C SER A 442 9.94 -21.24 -29.49
N GLY A 443 9.62 -21.41 -28.20
CA GLY A 443 8.29 -21.10 -27.64
C GLY A 443 7.20 -22.06 -28.11
N LEU A 444 6.02 -21.90 -27.50
CA LEU A 444 4.76 -22.40 -28.06
C LEU A 444 4.25 -21.38 -29.08
N LYS A 445 3.57 -21.83 -30.15
CA LYS A 445 3.10 -20.98 -31.26
C LYS A 445 1.92 -20.04 -30.91
N GLU A 446 1.37 -20.10 -29.70
CA GLU A 446 0.19 -19.32 -29.32
C GLU A 446 0.52 -18.22 -28.29
N PRO A 447 -0.03 -17.00 -28.44
CA PRO A 447 0.12 -15.95 -27.43
C PRO A 447 -0.60 -16.35 -26.14
N SER A 448 0.06 -16.26 -24.98
CA SER A 448 -0.62 -16.61 -23.73
C SER A 448 -1.69 -15.56 -23.38
N LEU A 449 -2.86 -16.05 -22.96
CA LEU A 449 -3.97 -15.24 -22.45
C LEU A 449 -3.54 -14.34 -21.28
N LEU A 450 -2.50 -14.76 -20.56
CA LEU A 450 -1.98 -14.14 -19.35
C LEU A 450 -1.03 -12.96 -19.75
N ASN A 451 -0.49 -12.92 -20.99
CA ASN A 451 0.26 -11.79 -21.54
C ASN A 451 -0.65 -10.60 -21.85
N GLU A 452 -1.88 -10.87 -22.29
CA GLU A 452 -2.92 -9.82 -22.41
C GLU A 452 -3.31 -9.27 -21.03
N ILE A 453 -3.36 -10.13 -20.02
CA ILE A 453 -3.54 -9.73 -18.62
C ILE A 453 -2.36 -8.86 -18.14
N LEU A 454 -1.11 -9.16 -18.50
CA LEU A 454 0.04 -8.32 -18.18
C LEU A 454 0.09 -6.98 -18.93
N LYS A 455 -0.35 -6.91 -20.21
CA LYS A 455 -0.49 -5.64 -20.95
C LYS A 455 -1.40 -4.63 -20.25
N ASN A 456 -2.24 -5.16 -19.38
CA ASN A 456 -3.24 -4.53 -18.56
C ASN A 456 -2.67 -4.11 -17.18
N TYR A 457 -1.54 -4.69 -16.77
CA TYR A 457 -0.80 -4.43 -15.54
C TYR A 457 0.57 -3.76 -15.82
N ARG A 458 0.58 -2.70 -16.65
CA ARG A 458 1.81 -2.03 -17.10
C ARG A 458 2.58 -1.37 -15.95
N LEU A 459 3.52 -2.10 -15.36
CA LEU A 459 4.62 -1.51 -14.59
C LEU A 459 5.80 -1.21 -15.53
N LYS A 460 6.15 0.07 -15.65
CA LYS A 460 7.44 0.49 -16.24
C LYS A 460 8.49 0.54 -15.13
N THR A 461 9.04 -0.60 -14.73
CA THR A 461 10.29 -0.60 -13.95
C THR A 461 11.47 -0.79 -14.90
N SER A 462 12.57 -0.10 -14.64
CA SER A 462 13.82 -0.23 -15.39
C SER A 462 14.44 -1.63 -15.30
N LEU A 463 14.00 -2.43 -14.32
CA LEU A 463 14.43 -3.81 -14.12
C LEU A 463 13.69 -4.78 -15.05
N ILE A 464 12.37 -4.66 -15.20
CA ILE A 464 11.59 -5.55 -16.08
C ILE A 464 11.87 -5.22 -17.54
N SER A 465 11.99 -3.93 -17.90
CA SER A 465 12.13 -3.52 -19.31
C SER A 465 13.45 -3.93 -19.97
N LYS A 466 14.48 -4.26 -19.18
CA LYS A 466 15.79 -4.69 -19.66
C LYS A 466 15.98 -6.20 -19.68
N LYS A 467 15.18 -6.93 -18.89
CA LYS A 467 15.34 -8.37 -18.72
C LYS A 467 14.71 -9.13 -19.89
N ARG A 468 15.54 -9.94 -20.55
CA ARG A 468 15.14 -10.76 -21.71
C ARG A 468 14.28 -11.96 -21.31
N ILE A 469 14.49 -12.48 -20.11
CA ILE A 469 13.86 -13.69 -19.60
C ILE A 469 13.07 -13.37 -18.34
N LEU A 470 11.78 -13.69 -18.34
CA LEU A 470 10.88 -13.47 -17.21
C LEU A 470 10.12 -14.76 -16.92
N LEU A 471 10.15 -15.20 -15.67
CA LEU A 471 9.19 -16.18 -15.17
C LEU A 471 8.05 -15.40 -14.51
N TRP A 472 6.83 -15.82 -14.76
CA TRP A 472 5.66 -15.20 -14.12
C TRP A 472 4.58 -16.24 -13.92
N GLY A 473 3.67 -15.96 -13.00
CA GLY A 473 2.55 -16.83 -12.68
C GLY A 473 1.65 -16.18 -11.65
N ARG A 474 0.86 -17.00 -10.94
CA ARG A 474 -0.14 -16.55 -9.98
C ARG A 474 0.12 -17.14 -8.61
N ILE A 475 -0.14 -16.34 -7.57
CA ILE A 475 -0.20 -16.80 -6.19
C ILE A 475 -1.68 -16.93 -5.81
N LYS A 476 -2.08 -18.09 -5.31
CA LYS A 476 -3.49 -18.32 -4.96
C LYS A 476 -3.87 -17.67 -3.64
N GLU A 477 -2.95 -17.71 -2.68
CA GLU A 477 -3.12 -17.22 -1.32
C GLU A 477 -2.90 -15.70 -1.22
N PRO A 478 -3.53 -15.00 -0.25
CA PRO A 478 -3.22 -13.61 0.04
C PRO A 478 -1.80 -13.48 0.60
N LEU A 479 -1.01 -12.58 0.01
CA LEU A 479 0.22 -12.11 0.66
C LEU A 479 -0.07 -11.01 1.68
N ASN A 480 -1.07 -10.17 1.41
CA ASN A 480 -1.55 -9.13 2.31
C ASN A 480 -2.89 -9.54 2.91
N GLN A 481 -3.04 -9.39 4.22
CA GLN A 481 -4.30 -9.70 4.89
C GLN A 481 -5.02 -8.39 5.22
N PHE A 482 -6.18 -8.21 4.60
CA PHE A 482 -7.17 -7.21 5.01
C PHE A 482 -8.27 -7.93 5.78
N ASN A 483 -8.45 -7.53 7.04
CA ASN A 483 -9.55 -8.02 7.87
C ASN A 483 -10.55 -6.89 8.09
N PHE A 484 -11.72 -7.00 7.48
CA PHE A 484 -12.80 -6.03 7.62
C PHE A 484 -13.59 -6.34 8.89
N ASP A 485 -13.61 -5.38 9.82
CA ASP A 485 -14.26 -5.57 11.13
C ASP A 485 -15.75 -5.80 10.94
N ASP A 486 -16.28 -6.82 11.62
CA ASP A 486 -17.71 -7.16 11.63
C ASP A 486 -18.36 -7.45 10.26
N ILE A 487 -17.59 -7.79 9.22
CA ILE A 487 -18.15 -8.13 7.89
C ILE A 487 -17.58 -9.47 7.40
N LYS A 488 -18.45 -10.44 7.11
CA LYS A 488 -18.03 -11.67 6.42
C LYS A 488 -17.98 -11.40 4.92
N THR A 489 -16.78 -11.32 4.36
CA THR A 489 -16.59 -11.18 2.91
C THR A 489 -15.67 -12.24 2.37
N GLU A 490 -16.05 -12.81 1.22
CA GLU A 490 -15.11 -13.54 0.40
C GLU A 490 -14.33 -12.55 -0.45
N VAL A 491 -13.00 -12.67 -0.43
CA VAL A 491 -12.10 -11.83 -1.23
C VAL A 491 -11.68 -12.63 -2.45
N TYR A 492 -12.04 -12.15 -3.63
CA TYR A 492 -11.50 -12.70 -4.87
C TYR A 492 -10.09 -12.15 -5.10
N ARG A 493 -9.16 -13.00 -5.53
CA ARG A 493 -7.75 -12.66 -5.64
C ARG A 493 -7.21 -12.86 -7.04
N ASP A 494 -6.46 -11.88 -7.52
CA ASP A 494 -5.63 -11.96 -8.71
C ASP A 494 -4.22 -11.46 -8.40
N ASN A 495 -3.39 -12.35 -7.83
CA ASN A 495 -2.03 -12.04 -7.42
C ASN A 495 -1.06 -12.55 -8.47
N ILE A 496 -0.44 -11.63 -9.22
CA ILE A 496 0.52 -11.94 -10.27
C ILE A 496 1.93 -11.82 -9.69
N LEU A 497 2.71 -12.87 -9.88
CA LEU A 497 4.13 -12.92 -9.55
C LEU A 497 4.95 -12.75 -10.82
N ILE A 498 5.95 -11.87 -10.77
CA ILE A 498 6.96 -11.67 -11.81
C ILE A 498 8.34 -11.86 -11.18
N ILE A 499 9.13 -12.75 -11.78
CA ILE A 499 10.49 -13.08 -11.39
C ILE A 499 11.37 -12.91 -12.62
N PRO A 500 12.19 -11.86 -12.71
CA PRO A 500 13.16 -11.73 -13.78
C PRO A 500 14.26 -12.75 -13.59
N LEU A 501 14.59 -13.48 -14.65
CA LEU A 501 15.63 -14.50 -14.61
C LEU A 501 16.84 -14.01 -15.40
N GLY A 502 17.98 -13.94 -14.72
CA GLY A 502 19.31 -13.77 -15.32
C GLY A 502 19.52 -12.53 -16.20
N GLU A 503 20.77 -12.37 -16.62
CA GLU A 503 21.17 -12.01 -17.98
C GLU A 503 22.19 -13.06 -18.44
#